data_AF-A0DCH9-F1
#
_entry.id   AF-A0DCH9-F1
#
_cell.length_a   1.000
_cell.length_b   1.000
_cell.length_c   1.000
_cell.angle_alpha   90.00
_cell.angle_beta   90.00
_cell.angle_gamma   90.00
#
_symmetry.space_group_name_H-M   'P 1'
#
loop_
_entity.id
_entity.type
_entity.pdbx_description
1 polymer ?
#
loop_
_entity_poly.entity_id
_entity_poly.type
_entity_poly.pdbx_seq_one_letter_code
_entity_poly.pdbx_strand_id
1 'polypeptide(L)'
;MNQNQIQEQELEIEQFRLSKIIKTLSKTKVIGTSAVSLYIPPKKIISDITNRLNTQFSEAASIQDKVNRTSVQDSIQGAVLKLKKYTKAPASGLVLFSGLVEFEKGQKKISYVIEPFRPLQLSLFFCDNYFHIEQLEPLLKLEPSYGFIIMDGNGALFGKVQGISKETLKSFNVDLPKKHNKGGQSSLRFSRIRYWARHNYLIKVSEQAKNCFISDDKPTIKGLVLAGIADFKNKLAESPALDKRLQPLILSIVDVNYGGENGFNQAIQYSQEVLQNQKLQREKDLVAKFFLSLDLDNGKSVYGVVDTMKAIEQELVKQVICIQTLEYSRVECISKQTGVKSIKYLKGLDLYEQGSLFEDNKGEQFQVTSCQDLVEYLAENYREKGIDFQLISDNSAEGHQFYKGFGGMAGFFRFSMKMQYNMDSEEEWKSEDDEFI
;
A
#
# COMPACT_ATOMS: atom_id res chain seq x y z
N MET A 1 -3.61 16.90 9.04
CA MET A 1 -3.98 15.52 8.64
C MET A 1 -4.08 14.68 9.90
N ASN A 2 -4.99 13.71 9.94
CA ASN A 2 -5.07 12.77 11.07
C ASN A 2 -3.80 11.90 11.06
N GLN A 3 -3.16 11.70 12.21
CA GLN A 3 -1.94 10.86 12.33
C GLN A 3 -2.10 9.45 11.71
N ASN A 4 -3.33 8.92 11.68
CA ASN A 4 -3.64 7.64 11.06
C ASN A 4 -3.53 7.65 9.52
N GLN A 5 -3.90 8.76 8.86
CA GLN A 5 -3.78 8.86 7.41
C GLN A 5 -2.31 8.87 6.96
N ILE A 6 -1.44 9.48 7.78
CA ILE A 6 0.00 9.51 7.56
C ILE A 6 0.59 8.11 7.73
N GLN A 7 0.27 7.42 8.83
CA GLN A 7 0.74 6.04 9.05
C GLN A 7 0.27 5.06 7.96
N GLU A 8 -0.96 5.23 7.45
CA GLU A 8 -1.46 4.42 6.34
C GLU A 8 -0.72 4.70 5.03
N GLN A 9 -0.48 5.98 4.71
CA GLN A 9 0.29 6.37 3.52
C GLN A 9 1.71 5.82 3.59
N GLU A 10 2.35 5.88 4.75
CA GLU A 10 3.68 5.30 4.95
C GLU A 10 3.67 3.78 4.73
N LEU A 11 2.64 3.09 5.22
CA LEU A 11 2.46 1.65 4.98
C LEU A 11 2.27 1.33 3.50
N GLU A 12 1.48 2.13 2.77
CA GLU A 12 1.26 1.97 1.33
C GLU A 12 2.55 2.19 0.52
N ILE A 13 3.35 3.20 0.90
CA ILE A 13 4.65 3.47 0.27
C ILE A 13 5.64 2.32 0.53
N GLU A 14 5.76 1.86 1.78
CA GLU A 14 6.64 0.74 2.11
C GLU A 14 6.19 -0.57 1.43
N GLN A 15 4.87 -0.79 1.32
CA GLN A 15 4.32 -1.91 0.57
C GLN A 15 4.68 -1.83 -0.91
N PHE A 16 4.60 -0.64 -1.52
CA PHE A 16 4.99 -0.42 -2.91
C PHE A 16 6.48 -0.72 -3.12
N ARG A 17 7.36 -0.19 -2.25
CA ARG A 17 8.81 -0.47 -2.31
C ARG A 17 9.10 -1.96 -2.22
N LEU A 18 8.47 -2.65 -1.26
CA LEU A 18 8.64 -4.09 -1.09
C LEU A 18 8.13 -4.88 -2.30
N SER A 19 6.98 -4.49 -2.88
CA SER A 19 6.43 -5.11 -4.09
C SER A 19 7.38 -4.96 -5.29
N LYS A 20 7.99 -3.78 -5.44
CA LYS A 20 8.94 -3.53 -6.52
C LYS A 20 10.20 -4.35 -6.38
N ILE A 21 10.78 -4.42 -5.18
CA ILE A 21 11.95 -5.26 -4.90
C ILE A 21 11.63 -6.73 -5.20
N ILE A 22 10.44 -7.21 -4.83
CA ILE A 22 9.97 -8.57 -5.16
C ILE A 22 9.90 -8.80 -6.66
N LYS A 23 9.33 -7.87 -7.43
CA LYS A 23 9.28 -7.96 -8.90
C LYS A 23 10.69 -8.03 -9.49
N THR A 24 11.62 -7.21 -8.99
CA THR A 24 13.03 -7.24 -9.40
C THR A 24 13.68 -8.58 -9.08
N LEU A 25 13.53 -9.08 -7.85
CA LEU A 25 14.08 -10.36 -7.41
C LEU A 25 13.50 -11.55 -8.19
N SER A 26 12.22 -11.51 -8.54
CA SER A 26 11.56 -12.57 -9.33
C SER A 26 12.05 -12.63 -10.78
N LYS A 27 12.35 -11.48 -11.40
CA LYS A 27 12.92 -11.43 -12.76
C LYS A 27 14.40 -11.79 -12.81
N THR A 28 15.08 -11.70 -11.68
CA THR A 28 16.53 -11.86 -11.59
C THR A 28 16.92 -13.34 -11.73
N LYS A 29 17.75 -13.67 -12.72
CA LYS A 29 18.34 -15.01 -12.88
C LYS A 29 19.63 -15.12 -12.09
N VAL A 30 19.69 -16.08 -11.18
CA VAL A 30 20.86 -16.35 -10.35
C VAL A 30 21.74 -17.41 -11.00
N ILE A 31 23.05 -17.27 -10.84
CA ILE A 31 24.03 -18.23 -11.36
C ILE A 31 24.16 -19.40 -10.38
N GLY A 32 23.93 -20.62 -10.87
CA GLY A 32 24.05 -21.85 -10.08
C GLY A 32 23.07 -21.87 -8.91
N THR A 33 23.52 -22.33 -7.74
CA THR A 33 22.72 -22.41 -6.50
C THR A 33 23.16 -21.35 -5.47
N SER A 34 23.47 -20.13 -5.95
CA SER A 34 24.06 -19.07 -5.13
C SER A 34 23.05 -18.10 -4.53
N ALA A 35 21.74 -18.36 -4.64
CA ALA A 35 20.68 -17.50 -4.13
C ALA A 35 20.44 -17.76 -2.63
N VAL A 36 20.99 -16.89 -1.79
CA VAL A 36 20.77 -16.93 -0.34
C VAL A 36 19.54 -16.11 0.01
N SER A 37 18.53 -16.77 0.60
CA SER A 37 17.33 -16.14 1.14
C SER A 37 17.27 -16.38 2.66
N LEU A 38 17.31 -15.31 3.45
CA LEU A 38 17.36 -15.37 4.91
C LEU A 38 16.24 -14.54 5.53
N TYR A 39 15.44 -15.19 6.37
CA TYR A 39 14.33 -14.60 7.12
C TYR A 39 14.60 -14.66 8.61
N ILE A 40 14.55 -13.50 9.26
CA ILE A 40 14.89 -13.33 10.66
C ILE A 40 13.70 -12.73 11.40
N PRO A 41 13.04 -13.48 12.30
CA PRO A 41 11.97 -12.95 13.13
C PRO A 41 12.50 -11.94 14.14
N PRO A 42 11.63 -11.07 14.66
CA PRO A 42 12.03 -10.08 15.65
C PRO A 42 12.54 -10.76 16.92
N LYS A 43 13.36 -10.04 17.70
CA LYS A 43 13.97 -10.48 18.97
C LYS A 43 15.06 -11.56 18.85
N LYS A 44 15.35 -12.10 17.66
CA LYS A 44 16.51 -12.98 17.48
C LYS A 44 17.83 -12.21 17.50
N ILE A 45 18.86 -12.85 18.05
CA ILE A 45 20.21 -12.29 18.13
C ILE A 45 20.94 -12.58 16.82
N ILE A 46 21.59 -11.56 16.26
CA ILE A 46 22.25 -11.64 14.96
C ILE A 46 23.53 -12.47 15.01
N SER A 47 24.20 -12.54 16.17
CA SER A 47 25.38 -13.40 16.38
C SER A 47 25.09 -14.86 16.08
N ASP A 48 23.95 -15.39 16.55
CA ASP A 48 23.59 -16.80 16.39
C ASP A 48 23.36 -17.12 14.91
N ILE A 49 22.74 -16.19 14.20
CA ILE A 49 22.48 -16.29 12.75
C ILE A 49 23.79 -16.18 11.97
N THR A 50 24.69 -15.30 12.38
CA THR A 50 26.02 -15.16 11.76
C THR A 50 26.85 -16.43 11.96
N ASN A 51 26.79 -17.05 13.14
CA ASN A 51 27.44 -18.32 13.41
C ASN A 51 26.87 -19.43 12.53
N ARG A 52 25.54 -19.50 12.37
CA ARG A 52 24.90 -20.44 11.44
C ARG A 52 25.31 -20.21 9.98
N LEU A 53 25.46 -18.96 9.54
CA LEU A 53 25.96 -18.67 8.19
C LEU A 53 27.42 -19.10 8.02
N ASN A 54 28.25 -18.94 9.06
CA ASN A 54 29.63 -19.40 9.03
C ASN A 54 29.74 -20.94 8.96
N THR A 55 28.85 -21.69 9.64
CA THR A 55 28.82 -23.15 9.47
C THR A 55 28.40 -23.54 8.06
N GLN A 56 27.39 -22.87 7.49
CA GLN A 56 26.97 -23.08 6.09
C GLN A 56 28.08 -22.70 5.08
N PHE A 57 28.88 -21.68 5.37
CA PHE A 57 30.06 -21.34 4.56
C PHE A 57 31.11 -22.46 4.56
N SER A 58 31.34 -23.08 5.72
CA SER A 58 32.25 -24.23 5.85
C SER A 58 31.70 -25.47 5.14
N GLU A 59 30.40 -25.75 5.25
CA GLU A 59 29.73 -26.85 4.53
C GLU A 59 29.81 -26.68 3.01
N ALA A 60 29.65 -25.44 2.51
CA ALA A 60 29.79 -25.14 1.08
C ALA A 60 31.18 -25.48 0.52
N ALA A 61 32.23 -25.59 1.35
CA ALA A 61 33.57 -25.99 0.90
C ALA A 61 33.62 -27.41 0.30
N SER A 62 32.67 -28.27 0.68
CA SER A 62 32.52 -29.65 0.23
C SER A 62 31.97 -29.79 -1.20
N ILE A 63 31.47 -28.71 -1.80
CA ILE A 63 30.96 -28.70 -3.18
C ILE A 63 32.11 -29.00 -4.15
N GLN A 64 31.91 -29.99 -5.03
CA GLN A 64 32.91 -30.44 -6.01
C GLN A 64 33.15 -29.41 -7.12
N ASP A 65 32.08 -28.79 -7.62
CA ASP A 65 32.16 -27.78 -8.67
C ASP A 65 32.80 -26.49 -8.17
N LYS A 66 34.02 -26.21 -8.63
CA LYS A 66 34.82 -25.05 -8.18
C LYS A 66 34.09 -23.72 -8.40
N VAL A 67 33.41 -23.54 -9.53
CA VAL A 67 32.70 -22.28 -9.86
C VAL A 67 31.49 -22.11 -8.93
N ASN A 68 30.63 -23.13 -8.80
CA ASN A 68 29.46 -23.06 -7.93
C ASN A 68 29.86 -22.89 -6.45
N ARG A 69 30.91 -23.58 -6.00
CA ARG A 69 31.46 -23.43 -4.65
C ARG A 69 31.83 -21.99 -4.34
N THR A 70 32.63 -21.35 -5.21
CA THR A 70 33.03 -19.96 -5.02
C THR A 70 31.82 -19.04 -5.01
N SER A 71 30.85 -19.25 -5.92
CA SER A 71 29.63 -18.44 -5.98
C SER A 71 28.79 -18.52 -4.71
N VAL A 72 28.60 -19.72 -4.16
CA VAL A 72 27.87 -19.93 -2.89
C VAL A 72 28.61 -19.27 -1.73
N GLN A 73 29.92 -19.47 -1.64
CA GLN A 73 30.76 -18.87 -0.61
C GLN A 73 30.71 -17.33 -0.65
N ASP A 74 30.79 -16.74 -1.84
CA ASP A 74 30.70 -15.30 -2.04
C ASP A 74 29.33 -14.75 -1.63
N SER A 75 28.24 -15.43 -1.98
CA SER A 75 26.88 -15.03 -1.59
C SER A 75 26.69 -15.04 -0.07
N ILE A 76 27.16 -16.09 0.61
CA ILE A 76 27.10 -16.20 2.08
C ILE A 76 27.97 -15.12 2.73
N GLN A 77 29.18 -14.90 2.22
CA GLN A 77 30.05 -13.83 2.74
C GLN A 77 29.41 -12.45 2.55
N GLY A 78 28.69 -12.24 1.44
CA GLY A 78 27.91 -11.02 1.20
C GLY A 78 26.82 -10.81 2.26
N ALA A 79 26.09 -11.87 2.59
CA ALA A 79 25.07 -11.86 3.64
C ALA A 79 25.68 -11.50 5.01
N VAL A 80 26.79 -12.14 5.39
CA VAL A 80 27.48 -11.90 6.65
C VAL A 80 27.97 -10.44 6.75
N LEU A 81 28.56 -9.90 5.68
CA LEU A 81 29.03 -8.51 5.67
C LEU A 81 27.90 -7.50 5.87
N LYS A 82 26.71 -7.77 5.34
CA LYS A 82 25.53 -6.92 5.52
C LYS A 82 24.96 -7.05 6.93
N LEU A 83 24.91 -8.26 7.49
CA LEU A 83 24.43 -8.50 8.85
C LEU A 83 25.30 -7.84 9.92
N LYS A 84 26.62 -7.68 9.68
CA LYS A 84 27.53 -6.97 10.61
C LYS A 84 27.10 -5.53 10.92
N LYS A 85 26.31 -4.89 10.05
CA LYS A 85 25.76 -3.54 10.31
C LYS A 85 24.71 -3.53 11.43
N TYR A 86 24.13 -4.68 11.75
CA TYR A 86 23.06 -4.82 12.72
C TYR A 86 23.54 -5.60 13.94
N THR A 87 23.34 -5.04 15.13
CA THR A 87 23.65 -5.72 16.40
C THR A 87 22.49 -6.59 16.88
N LYS A 88 21.25 -6.15 16.65
CA LYS A 88 20.00 -6.87 16.98
C LYS A 88 19.01 -6.76 15.83
N ALA A 89 18.16 -7.78 15.68
CA ALA A 89 17.07 -7.74 14.71
C ALA A 89 16.07 -6.62 15.10
N PRO A 90 15.60 -5.79 14.13
CA PRO A 90 14.57 -4.80 14.36
C PRO A 90 13.26 -5.41 14.91
N ALA A 91 12.35 -4.56 15.39
CA ALA A 91 11.08 -4.99 16.00
C ALA A 91 10.14 -5.70 15.00
N SER A 92 10.32 -5.46 13.71
CA SER A 92 9.63 -6.13 12.61
C SER A 92 10.40 -7.34 12.03
N GLY A 93 11.65 -7.56 12.46
CA GLY A 93 12.51 -8.59 11.90
C GLY A 93 13.36 -8.07 10.74
N LEU A 94 14.03 -8.98 10.03
CA LEU A 94 14.96 -8.65 8.96
C LEU A 94 14.88 -9.71 7.85
N VAL A 95 14.85 -9.27 6.60
CA VAL A 95 14.96 -10.13 5.42
C VAL A 95 16.22 -9.76 4.66
N LEU A 96 16.97 -10.77 4.24
CA LEU A 96 18.18 -10.60 3.47
C LEU A 96 18.16 -11.52 2.26
N PHE A 97 18.40 -10.92 1.09
CA PHE A 97 18.64 -11.64 -0.15
C PHE A 97 20.05 -11.33 -0.62
N SER A 98 20.84 -12.37 -0.89
CA SER A 98 22.21 -12.23 -1.40
C SER A 98 22.47 -13.26 -2.48
N GLY A 99 22.99 -12.84 -3.63
CA GLY A 99 23.24 -13.76 -4.74
C GLY A 99 24.15 -13.16 -5.81
N LEU A 100 24.75 -14.04 -6.62
CA LEU A 100 25.46 -13.66 -7.83
C LEU A 100 24.53 -13.75 -9.02
N VAL A 101 24.33 -12.62 -9.67
CA VAL A 101 23.36 -12.44 -10.74
C VAL A 101 24.09 -12.21 -12.05
N GLU A 102 23.58 -12.84 -13.09
CA GLU A 102 24.06 -12.66 -14.46
C GLU A 102 23.40 -11.42 -15.08
N PHE A 103 24.22 -10.47 -15.50
CA PHE A 103 23.80 -9.32 -16.31
C PHE A 103 24.42 -9.43 -17.71
N GLU A 104 23.85 -8.73 -18.70
CA GLU A 104 24.33 -8.75 -20.09
C GLU A 104 25.83 -8.38 -20.22
N LYS A 105 26.36 -7.60 -19.28
CA LYS A 105 27.77 -7.16 -19.23
C LYS A 105 28.59 -7.80 -18.10
N GLY A 106 28.21 -9.01 -17.64
CA GLY A 106 28.99 -9.83 -16.71
C GLY A 106 28.28 -10.17 -15.40
N GLN A 107 29.05 -10.67 -14.42
CA GLN A 107 28.52 -11.14 -13.13
C GLN A 107 28.53 -10.00 -12.12
N LYS A 108 27.39 -9.74 -11.46
CA LYS A 108 27.28 -8.73 -10.40
C LYS A 108 26.72 -9.36 -9.14
N LYS A 109 27.30 -8.98 -8.00
CA LYS A 109 26.81 -9.41 -6.69
C LYS A 109 25.69 -8.48 -6.24
N ILE A 110 24.53 -9.07 -5.94
CA ILE A 110 23.37 -8.36 -5.42
C ILE A 110 23.19 -8.73 -3.95
N SER A 111 22.93 -7.74 -3.10
CA SER A 111 22.62 -7.95 -1.69
C SER A 111 21.60 -6.93 -1.20
N TYR A 112 20.35 -7.36 -1.04
CA TYR A 112 19.26 -6.56 -0.48
C TYR A 112 19.07 -6.89 1.00
N VAL A 113 18.89 -5.85 1.80
CA VAL A 113 18.47 -5.94 3.19
C VAL A 113 17.19 -5.16 3.32
N ILE A 114 16.14 -5.84 3.79
CA ILE A 114 14.79 -5.29 3.85
C ILE A 114 14.30 -5.45 5.28
N GLU A 115 13.85 -4.35 5.87
CA GLU A 115 13.07 -4.37 7.09
C GLU A 115 11.58 -4.47 6.69
N PRO A 116 10.89 -5.58 6.98
CA PRO A 116 9.48 -5.69 6.64
C PRO A 116 8.65 -4.72 7.51
N PHE A 117 7.53 -4.24 7.00
CA PHE A 117 6.62 -3.37 7.76
C PHE A 117 5.77 -4.14 8.80
N ARG A 118 5.88 -5.48 8.84
CA ARG A 118 5.22 -6.36 9.82
C ARG A 118 6.20 -7.41 10.34
N PRO A 119 6.02 -7.84 11.61
CA PRO A 119 6.87 -8.85 12.21
C PRO A 119 6.78 -10.20 11.48
N LEU A 120 7.94 -10.76 11.13
CA LEU A 120 8.04 -12.14 10.64
C LEU A 120 7.83 -13.13 11.78
N GLN A 121 7.11 -14.22 11.52
CA GLN A 121 6.87 -15.27 12.52
C GLN A 121 7.97 -16.33 12.54
N LEU A 122 8.50 -16.69 11.37
CA LEU A 122 9.40 -17.82 11.19
C LEU A 122 10.81 -17.38 10.81
N SER A 123 11.79 -18.20 11.18
CA SER A 123 13.19 -18.03 10.81
C SER A 123 13.56 -19.08 9.78
N LEU A 124 13.85 -18.65 8.57
CA LEU A 124 14.10 -19.52 7.42
C LEU A 124 15.43 -19.14 6.76
N PHE A 125 16.14 -20.15 6.26
CA PHE A 125 17.38 -19.99 5.50
C PHE A 125 17.34 -20.96 4.33
N PHE A 126 17.53 -20.43 3.13
CA PHE A 126 17.57 -21.20 1.89
C PHE A 126 18.78 -20.78 1.05
N CYS A 127 19.37 -21.74 0.35
CA CYS A 127 20.40 -21.54 -0.66
C CYS A 127 20.00 -22.36 -1.89
N ASP A 128 19.49 -21.69 -2.92
CA ASP A 128 18.96 -22.35 -4.12
C ASP A 128 19.35 -21.56 -5.40
N ASN A 129 18.77 -21.91 -6.55
CA ASN A 129 18.93 -21.21 -7.83
C ASN A 129 17.95 -20.05 -8.04
N TYR A 130 17.02 -19.80 -7.12
CA TYR A 130 16.13 -18.64 -7.11
C TYR A 130 15.95 -18.09 -5.69
N PHE A 131 15.47 -16.85 -5.58
CA PHE A 131 15.13 -16.26 -4.29
C PHE A 131 13.74 -16.73 -3.84
N HIS A 132 13.65 -17.29 -2.64
CA HIS A 132 12.37 -17.70 -2.06
C HIS A 132 11.64 -16.46 -1.55
N ILE A 133 10.67 -15.95 -2.31
CA ILE A 133 9.91 -14.73 -2.01
C ILE A 133 8.54 -15.03 -1.38
N GLU A 134 8.09 -16.29 -1.42
CA GLU A 134 6.77 -16.75 -0.95
C GLU A 134 6.39 -16.26 0.45
N GLN A 135 7.38 -16.08 1.33
CA GLN A 135 7.19 -15.63 2.71
C GLN A 135 6.85 -14.14 2.82
N LEU A 136 7.14 -13.33 1.78
CA LEU A 136 6.83 -11.90 1.74
C LEU A 136 5.47 -11.60 1.09
N GLU A 137 4.97 -12.46 0.22
CA GLU A 137 3.64 -12.31 -0.40
C GLU A 137 2.48 -12.13 0.59
N PRO A 138 2.38 -12.89 1.70
CA PRO A 138 1.32 -12.66 2.68
C PRO A 138 1.48 -11.33 3.42
N LEU A 139 2.70 -10.79 3.53
CA LEU A 139 2.91 -9.46 4.12
C LEU A 139 2.35 -8.38 3.21
N LEU A 140 2.54 -8.51 1.89
CA LEU A 140 2.00 -7.59 0.89
C LEU A 140 0.47 -7.55 0.85
N LYS A 141 -0.23 -8.59 1.32
CA LYS A 141 -1.70 -8.60 1.38
C LYS A 141 -2.17 -7.77 2.58
N LEU A 142 -2.08 -6.45 2.46
CA LEU A 142 -2.64 -5.51 3.43
C LEU A 142 -4.14 -5.38 3.21
N GLU A 143 -4.89 -6.35 3.70
CA GLU A 143 -6.34 -6.29 3.60
C GLU A 143 -6.89 -5.43 4.75
N PRO A 144 -7.64 -4.36 4.41
CA PRO A 144 -8.32 -3.53 5.39
C PRO A 144 -9.30 -4.40 6.18
N SER A 145 -9.43 -4.12 7.48
CA SER A 145 -10.40 -4.83 8.30
C SER A 145 -11.73 -4.08 8.35
N TYR A 146 -12.81 -4.81 8.10
CA TYR A 146 -14.18 -4.30 8.05
C TYR A 146 -15.00 -4.89 9.18
N GLY A 147 -15.81 -4.07 9.83
CA GLY A 147 -16.74 -4.48 10.87
C GLY A 147 -18.10 -4.79 10.28
N PHE A 148 -18.75 -5.82 10.79
CA PHE A 148 -20.10 -6.21 10.46
C PHE A 148 -20.94 -6.25 11.73
N ILE A 149 -22.09 -5.58 11.70
CA ILE A 149 -23.11 -5.70 12.74
C ILE A 149 -24.34 -6.31 12.08
N ILE A 150 -24.67 -7.53 12.47
CA ILE A 150 -25.90 -8.20 12.03
C ILE A 150 -26.91 -8.07 13.14
N MET A 151 -28.00 -7.36 12.84
CA MET A 151 -29.12 -7.18 13.73
C MET A 151 -30.28 -8.07 13.32
N ASP A 152 -30.73 -8.88 14.26
CA ASP A 152 -31.98 -9.63 14.16
C ASP A 152 -32.91 -9.27 15.34
N GLY A 153 -34.18 -9.63 15.24
CA GLY A 153 -35.15 -9.50 16.34
C GLY A 153 -34.86 -10.44 17.51
N ASN A 154 -34.09 -11.51 17.28
CA ASN A 154 -33.74 -12.51 18.29
C ASN A 154 -32.33 -12.32 18.87
N GLY A 155 -31.52 -11.41 18.33
CA GLY A 155 -30.14 -11.21 18.76
C GLY A 155 -29.31 -10.39 17.78
N ALA A 156 -28.08 -10.08 18.19
CA ALA A 156 -27.11 -9.37 17.37
C ALA A 156 -25.77 -10.11 17.32
N LEU A 157 -25.10 -10.05 16.17
CA LEU A 157 -23.76 -10.59 15.96
C LEU A 157 -22.82 -9.48 15.49
N PHE A 158 -21.63 -9.43 16.08
CA PHE A 158 -20.55 -8.52 15.76
C PHE A 158 -19.41 -9.35 15.17
N GLY A 159 -19.08 -9.06 13.92
CA GLY A 159 -18.03 -9.74 13.18
C GLY A 159 -17.01 -8.76 12.65
N LYS A 160 -15.80 -9.26 12.41
CA LYS A 160 -14.73 -8.58 11.70
C LYS A 160 -14.35 -9.44 10.50
N VAL A 161 -14.19 -8.82 9.35
CA VAL A 161 -13.69 -9.47 8.14
C VAL A 161 -12.42 -8.77 7.72
N GLN A 162 -11.37 -9.56 7.55
CA GLN A 162 -10.11 -9.08 7.02
C GLN A 162 -9.73 -10.01 5.87
N GLY A 163 -9.98 -9.54 4.65
CA GLY A 163 -9.74 -10.35 3.48
C GLY A 163 -10.63 -11.56 3.38
N ILE A 164 -9.99 -12.73 3.30
CA ILE A 164 -10.65 -14.05 3.33
C ILE A 164 -11.02 -14.46 4.77
N SER A 165 -10.28 -13.96 5.76
CA SER A 165 -10.52 -14.33 7.16
C SER A 165 -11.74 -13.61 7.72
N LYS A 166 -12.65 -14.38 8.34
CA LYS A 166 -13.79 -13.88 9.09
C LYS A 166 -13.67 -14.29 10.54
N GLU A 167 -13.93 -13.34 11.44
CA GLU A 167 -13.85 -13.53 12.89
C GLU A 167 -15.14 -13.03 13.52
N THR A 168 -15.82 -13.88 14.28
CA THR A 168 -16.97 -13.48 15.10
C THR A 168 -16.44 -12.98 16.45
N LEU A 169 -16.57 -11.68 16.72
CA LEU A 169 -16.07 -11.08 17.96
C LEU A 169 -17.02 -11.36 19.13
N LYS A 170 -18.31 -11.12 18.92
CA LYS A 170 -19.33 -11.26 19.96
C LYS A 170 -20.68 -11.54 19.36
N SER A 171 -21.47 -12.37 20.02
CA SER A 171 -22.88 -12.57 19.74
C SER A 171 -23.69 -12.55 21.03
N PHE A 172 -24.91 -12.06 20.97
CA PHE A 172 -25.85 -12.17 22.09
C PHE A 172 -27.29 -12.25 21.60
N ASN A 173 -28.12 -12.95 22.36
CA ASN A 173 -29.54 -13.12 22.07
C ASN A 173 -30.39 -12.16 22.91
N VAL A 174 -31.54 -11.78 22.37
CA VAL A 174 -32.53 -10.90 23.00
C VAL A 174 -33.92 -11.41 22.65
N ASP A 175 -34.81 -11.42 23.64
CA ASP A 175 -36.23 -11.71 23.41
C ASP A 175 -37.03 -10.40 23.41
N LEU A 176 -37.49 -9.99 22.23
CA LEU A 176 -38.25 -8.76 22.05
C LEU A 176 -39.77 -9.05 22.04
N PRO A 177 -40.58 -8.26 22.76
CA PRO A 177 -42.03 -8.48 22.80
C PRO A 177 -42.67 -8.29 21.41
N LYS A 178 -43.29 -9.36 20.90
CA LYS A 178 -43.89 -9.42 19.56
C LYS A 178 -45.10 -8.49 19.41
N LYS A 179 -45.48 -8.22 18.16
CA LYS A 179 -46.70 -7.47 17.83
C LYS A 179 -47.94 -8.26 18.26
N HIS A 180 -48.76 -7.67 19.12
CA HIS A 180 -50.06 -8.22 19.49
C HIS A 180 -51.15 -7.51 18.68
N ASN A 181 -52.04 -8.29 18.06
CA ASN A 181 -53.19 -7.79 17.29
C ASN A 181 -54.50 -7.77 18.10
N LYS A 182 -54.46 -8.19 19.38
CA LYS A 182 -55.64 -8.18 20.26
C LYS A 182 -55.86 -6.76 20.79
N GLY A 183 -57.03 -6.19 20.50
CA GLY A 183 -57.45 -4.86 20.96
C GLY A 183 -57.81 -4.81 22.44
N GLY A 184 -57.86 -3.60 23.01
CA GLY A 184 -58.25 -3.37 24.41
C GLY A 184 -57.56 -2.15 25.04
N GLN A 185 -57.96 -1.79 26.26
CA GLN A 185 -57.41 -0.65 27.02
C GLN A 185 -55.89 -0.77 27.27
N SER A 186 -55.36 -1.99 27.33
CA SER A 186 -53.94 -2.28 27.53
C SER A 186 -53.09 -2.25 26.25
N SER A 187 -53.70 -2.10 25.06
CA SER A 187 -52.98 -2.09 23.77
C SER A 187 -51.90 -1.00 23.70
N LEU A 188 -52.20 0.20 24.20
CA LEU A 188 -51.26 1.32 24.21
C LEU A 188 -50.07 1.06 25.15
N ARG A 189 -50.32 0.41 26.30
CA ARG A 189 -49.26 0.00 27.25
C ARG A 189 -48.32 -1.02 26.63
N PHE A 190 -48.83 -2.07 25.99
CA PHE A 190 -47.98 -3.07 25.33
C PHE A 190 -47.17 -2.48 24.17
N SER A 191 -47.75 -1.51 23.46
CA SER A 191 -47.05 -0.77 22.40
C SER A 191 -45.90 0.06 22.96
N ARG A 192 -46.10 0.74 24.11
CA ARG A 192 -45.02 1.45 24.83
C ARG A 192 -43.93 0.51 25.31
N ILE A 193 -44.28 -0.60 25.98
CA ILE A 193 -43.30 -1.60 26.46
C ILE A 193 -42.46 -2.12 25.29
N ARG A 194 -43.10 -2.39 24.14
CA ARG A 194 -42.38 -2.82 22.94
C ARG A 194 -41.42 -1.76 22.40
N TYR A 195 -41.86 -0.51 22.35
CA TYR A 195 -41.00 0.59 21.93
C TYR A 195 -39.78 0.73 22.84
N TRP A 196 -40.00 0.73 24.15
CA TRP A 196 -38.92 0.78 25.15
C TRP A 196 -37.95 -0.40 25.03
N ALA A 197 -38.45 -1.63 24.87
CA ALA A 197 -37.60 -2.81 24.70
C ALA A 197 -36.71 -2.71 23.45
N ARG A 198 -37.26 -2.21 22.33
CA ARG A 198 -36.50 -1.97 21.09
C ARG A 198 -35.46 -0.88 21.25
N HIS A 199 -35.79 0.21 21.95
CA HIS A 199 -34.85 1.28 22.22
C HIS A 199 -33.68 0.80 23.09
N ASN A 200 -33.97 0.04 24.14
CA ASN A 200 -32.94 -0.57 24.99
C ASN A 200 -32.08 -1.57 24.21
N TYR A 201 -32.67 -2.31 23.27
CA TYR A 201 -31.92 -3.19 22.38
C TYR A 201 -30.95 -2.41 21.49
N LEU A 202 -31.39 -1.29 20.90
CA LEU A 202 -30.50 -0.42 20.11
C LEU A 202 -29.35 0.12 20.95
N ILE A 203 -29.61 0.62 22.17
CA ILE A 203 -28.56 1.09 23.09
C ILE A 203 -27.56 -0.03 23.38
N LYS A 204 -28.04 -1.22 23.73
CA LYS A 204 -27.18 -2.38 24.02
C LYS A 204 -26.31 -2.75 22.82
N VAL A 205 -26.87 -2.74 21.61
CA VAL A 205 -26.12 -3.00 20.37
C VAL A 205 -25.05 -1.91 20.14
N SER A 206 -25.39 -0.64 20.33
CA SER A 206 -24.45 0.47 20.19
C SER A 206 -23.30 0.40 21.20
N GLU A 207 -23.56 0.05 22.46
CA GLU A 207 -22.53 -0.14 23.48
C GLU A 207 -21.60 -1.32 23.15
N GLN A 208 -22.14 -2.44 22.66
CA GLN A 208 -21.31 -3.56 22.23
C GLN A 208 -20.50 -3.21 20.98
N ALA A 209 -21.05 -2.44 20.03
CA ALA A 209 -20.32 -1.96 18.87
C ALA A 209 -19.08 -1.14 19.29
N LYS A 210 -19.25 -0.26 20.30
CA LYS A 210 -18.13 0.51 20.86
C LYS A 210 -17.05 -0.40 21.42
N ASN A 211 -17.41 -1.38 22.26
CA ASN A 211 -16.45 -2.29 22.87
C ASN A 211 -15.72 -3.20 21.87
N CYS A 212 -16.38 -3.57 20.76
CA CYS A 212 -15.81 -4.47 19.76
C CYS A 212 -14.95 -3.75 18.72
N PHE A 213 -15.33 -2.54 18.31
CA PHE A 213 -14.72 -1.86 17.16
C PHE A 213 -13.85 -0.65 17.53
N ILE A 214 -13.84 -0.24 18.79
CA ILE A 214 -13.00 0.86 19.29
C ILE A 214 -12.01 0.30 20.31
N SER A 215 -10.72 0.46 20.04
CA SER A 215 -9.62 0.16 20.95
C SER A 215 -8.73 1.39 21.08
N ASP A 216 -8.28 1.72 22.28
CA ASP A 216 -7.41 2.90 22.55
C ASP A 216 -7.96 4.20 21.94
N ASP A 217 -9.26 4.46 22.13
CA ASP A 217 -9.99 5.60 21.58
C ASP A 217 -9.99 5.71 20.04
N LYS A 218 -9.56 4.66 19.34
CA LYS A 218 -9.48 4.64 17.87
C LYS A 218 -10.31 3.49 17.29
N PRO A 219 -10.99 3.71 16.15
CA PRO A 219 -11.67 2.62 15.47
C PRO A 219 -10.63 1.64 14.90
N THR A 220 -10.78 0.36 15.20
CA THR A 220 -9.92 -0.71 14.69
C THR A 220 -10.26 -1.07 13.24
N ILE A 221 -11.49 -0.76 12.81
CA ILE A 221 -12.04 -1.06 11.49
C ILE A 221 -11.99 0.16 10.57
N LYS A 222 -11.81 -0.09 9.27
CA LYS A 222 -11.81 0.94 8.21
C LYS A 222 -13.20 1.27 7.69
N GLY A 223 -14.16 0.38 7.91
CA GLY A 223 -15.53 0.57 7.51
C GLY A 223 -16.44 -0.40 8.23
N LEU A 224 -17.71 -0.03 8.32
CA LEU A 224 -18.75 -0.72 9.05
C LEU A 224 -19.92 -1.01 8.11
N VAL A 225 -20.34 -2.26 8.08
CA VAL A 225 -21.54 -2.70 7.36
C VAL A 225 -22.61 -3.06 8.39
N LEU A 226 -23.79 -2.47 8.23
CA LEU A 226 -24.96 -2.77 9.04
C LEU A 226 -25.88 -3.71 8.27
N ALA A 227 -26.06 -4.93 8.76
CA ALA A 227 -26.90 -5.94 8.12
C ALA A 227 -28.09 -6.31 9.01
N GLY A 228 -29.23 -6.65 8.41
CA GLY A 228 -30.38 -7.17 9.15
C GLY A 228 -31.62 -7.38 8.28
N ILE A 229 -32.58 -8.14 8.81
CA ILE A 229 -33.83 -8.53 8.11
C ILE A 229 -34.86 -7.38 8.08
N ALA A 230 -34.79 -6.46 9.02
CA ALA A 230 -35.78 -5.41 9.21
C ALA A 230 -35.14 -4.02 9.37
N ASP A 231 -35.99 -3.03 9.53
CA ASP A 231 -35.68 -1.60 9.72
C ASP A 231 -34.88 -1.28 11.00
N PHE A 232 -34.48 -2.28 11.79
CA PHE A 232 -33.67 -2.08 13.00
C PHE A 232 -32.29 -1.49 12.69
N LYS A 233 -31.67 -1.89 11.58
CA LYS A 233 -30.37 -1.39 11.14
C LYS A 233 -30.40 0.09 10.71
N ASN A 234 -31.48 0.53 10.05
CA ASN A 234 -31.66 1.93 9.68
C ASN A 234 -31.79 2.79 10.95
N LYS A 235 -32.60 2.30 11.91
CA LYS A 235 -32.73 2.94 13.22
C LYS A 235 -31.44 2.96 14.01
N LEU A 236 -30.56 1.96 13.85
CA LEU A 236 -29.24 1.98 14.48
C LEU A 236 -28.35 3.06 13.84
N ALA A 237 -28.36 3.19 12.51
CA ALA A 237 -27.59 4.20 11.78
C ALA A 237 -28.02 5.63 12.15
N GLU A 238 -29.33 5.87 12.28
CA GLU A 238 -29.89 7.17 12.66
C GLU A 238 -29.78 7.44 14.17
N SER A 239 -29.61 6.40 14.99
CA SER A 239 -29.65 6.54 16.45
C SER A 239 -28.47 7.36 16.97
N PRO A 240 -28.71 8.35 17.85
CA PRO A 240 -27.64 9.08 18.53
C PRO A 240 -26.89 8.21 19.55
N ALA A 241 -27.40 7.01 19.86
CA ALA A 241 -26.74 6.08 20.79
C ALA A 241 -25.49 5.44 20.18
N LEU A 242 -25.39 5.39 18.83
CA LEU A 242 -24.19 4.91 18.17
C LEU A 242 -23.06 5.93 18.34
N ASP A 243 -21.85 5.43 18.62
CA ASP A 243 -20.69 6.31 18.81
C ASP A 243 -20.45 7.16 17.54
N LYS A 244 -20.26 8.46 17.73
CA LYS A 244 -20.04 9.44 16.65
C LYS A 244 -18.84 9.08 15.77
N ARG A 245 -17.89 8.31 16.30
CA ARG A 245 -16.71 7.84 15.54
C ARG A 245 -17.06 6.72 14.55
N LEU A 246 -18.08 5.91 14.84
CA LEU A 246 -18.51 4.79 14.00
C LEU A 246 -19.52 5.21 12.92
N GLN A 247 -20.33 6.24 13.18
CA GLN A 247 -21.28 6.78 12.21
C GLN A 247 -20.68 7.12 10.83
N PRO A 248 -19.56 7.86 10.71
CA PRO A 248 -18.95 8.17 9.40
C PRO A 248 -18.27 6.96 8.75
N LEU A 249 -18.07 5.86 9.48
CA LEU A 249 -17.49 4.63 8.96
C LEU A 249 -18.53 3.69 8.37
N ILE A 250 -19.84 4.00 8.48
CA ILE A 250 -20.90 3.19 7.90
C ILE A 250 -20.80 3.28 6.36
N LEU A 251 -20.47 2.15 5.72
CA LEU A 251 -20.31 2.06 4.27
C LEU A 251 -21.64 1.76 3.59
N SER A 252 -22.34 0.76 4.10
CA SER A 252 -23.58 0.27 3.52
C SER A 252 -24.47 -0.36 4.57
N ILE A 253 -25.76 -0.30 4.27
CA ILE A 253 -26.81 -0.95 5.03
C ILE A 253 -27.39 -2.05 4.15
N VAL A 254 -27.32 -3.30 4.59
CA VAL A 254 -27.61 -4.48 3.78
C VAL A 254 -28.81 -5.24 4.33
N ASP A 255 -29.77 -5.58 3.47
CA ASP A 255 -30.86 -6.51 3.76
C ASP A 255 -30.37 -7.94 3.66
N VAL A 256 -30.54 -8.71 4.74
CA VAL A 256 -30.25 -10.15 4.79
C VAL A 256 -31.51 -10.90 5.18
N ASN A 257 -31.61 -12.17 4.77
CA ASN A 257 -32.81 -12.98 5.03
C ASN A 257 -32.75 -13.71 6.37
N TYR A 258 -31.55 -13.89 6.92
CA TYR A 258 -31.30 -14.64 8.14
C TYR A 258 -30.47 -13.82 9.13
N GLY A 259 -30.66 -14.07 10.42
CA GLY A 259 -29.83 -13.53 11.50
C GLY A 259 -28.62 -14.42 11.81
N GLY A 260 -27.78 -13.98 12.76
CA GLY A 260 -26.65 -14.75 13.26
C GLY A 260 -25.56 -15.01 12.21
N GLU A 261 -24.91 -16.17 12.27
CA GLU A 261 -23.78 -16.52 11.41
C GLU A 261 -24.17 -16.73 9.95
N ASN A 262 -25.37 -17.26 9.69
CA ASN A 262 -25.87 -17.41 8.32
C ASN A 262 -26.12 -16.04 7.68
N GLY A 263 -26.70 -15.11 8.44
CA GLY A 263 -26.81 -13.71 8.05
C GLY A 263 -25.46 -13.04 7.83
N PHE A 264 -24.45 -13.39 8.63
CA PHE A 264 -23.10 -12.87 8.46
C PHE A 264 -22.50 -13.24 7.10
N ASN A 265 -22.58 -14.52 6.70
CA ASN A 265 -22.06 -14.97 5.42
C ASN A 265 -22.77 -14.30 4.24
N GLN A 266 -24.09 -14.13 4.35
CA GLN A 266 -24.89 -13.45 3.32
C GLN A 266 -24.53 -11.97 3.23
N ALA A 267 -24.38 -11.28 4.37
CA ALA A 267 -23.97 -9.89 4.41
C ALA A 267 -22.60 -9.68 3.76
N ILE A 268 -21.66 -10.60 3.98
CA ILE A 268 -20.33 -10.55 3.36
C ILE A 268 -20.48 -10.59 1.84
N GLN A 269 -21.25 -11.54 1.28
CA GLN A 269 -21.46 -11.68 -0.16
C GLN A 269 -22.02 -10.41 -0.78
N TYR A 270 -23.08 -9.83 -0.21
CA TYR A 270 -23.70 -8.61 -0.73
C TYR A 270 -22.82 -7.36 -0.57
N SER A 271 -21.89 -7.37 0.37
CA SER A 271 -21.01 -6.22 0.60
C SER A 271 -19.72 -6.27 -0.22
N GLN A 272 -19.42 -7.36 -0.94
CA GLN A 272 -18.15 -7.51 -1.66
C GLN A 272 -17.88 -6.36 -2.62
N GLU A 273 -18.87 -5.94 -3.40
CA GLU A 273 -18.73 -4.84 -4.37
C GLU A 273 -18.44 -3.52 -3.66
N VAL A 274 -19.17 -3.21 -2.58
CA VAL A 274 -18.97 -1.98 -1.80
C VAL A 274 -17.58 -1.94 -1.17
N LEU A 275 -17.12 -3.07 -0.62
CA LEU A 275 -15.82 -3.19 0.02
C LEU A 275 -14.65 -3.07 -0.97
N GLN A 276 -14.82 -3.54 -2.21
CA GLN A 276 -13.84 -3.35 -3.29
C GLN A 276 -13.79 -1.89 -3.72
N ASN A 277 -14.96 -1.26 -3.90
CA ASN A 277 -15.06 0.13 -4.31
C ASN A 277 -14.45 1.10 -3.30
N GLN A 278 -14.50 0.82 -1.99
CA GLN A 278 -13.92 1.71 -0.98
C GLN A 278 -12.41 1.94 -1.14
N LYS A 279 -11.65 0.91 -1.56
CA LYS A 279 -10.21 1.08 -1.83
C LYS A 279 -9.97 2.11 -2.94
N LEU A 280 -10.79 2.05 -3.99
CA LEU A 280 -10.73 2.96 -5.14
C LEU A 280 -11.31 4.34 -4.83
N GLN A 281 -12.27 4.45 -3.91
CA GLN A 281 -12.90 5.74 -3.55
C GLN A 281 -11.89 6.77 -3.04
N ARG A 282 -10.92 6.36 -2.21
CA ARG A 282 -9.88 7.28 -1.72
C ARG A 282 -9.05 7.85 -2.88
N GLU A 283 -8.67 7.01 -3.84
CA GLU A 283 -7.94 7.44 -5.04
C GLU A 283 -8.81 8.38 -5.89
N LYS A 284 -10.07 8.03 -6.11
CA LYS A 284 -11.04 8.87 -6.84
C LYS A 284 -11.21 10.24 -6.20
N ASP A 285 -11.37 10.31 -4.89
CA ASP A 285 -11.52 11.57 -4.16
C ASP A 285 -10.27 12.47 -4.28
N LEU A 286 -9.07 11.86 -4.32
CA LEU A 286 -7.82 12.59 -4.47
C LEU A 286 -7.68 13.16 -5.89
N VAL A 287 -7.96 12.35 -6.90
CA VAL A 287 -7.95 12.78 -8.30
C VAL A 287 -9.04 13.82 -8.56
N ALA A 288 -10.24 13.65 -8.01
CA ALA A 288 -11.33 14.63 -8.10
C ALA A 288 -10.94 15.97 -7.47
N LYS A 289 -10.27 15.96 -6.30
CA LYS A 289 -9.73 17.20 -5.69
C LYS A 289 -8.69 17.88 -6.59
N PHE A 290 -7.88 17.10 -7.29
CA PHE A 290 -6.92 17.64 -8.25
C PHE A 290 -7.63 18.29 -9.44
N PHE A 291 -8.61 17.63 -10.05
CA PHE A 291 -9.41 18.21 -11.13
C PHE A 291 -10.13 19.49 -10.72
N LEU A 292 -10.80 19.49 -9.56
CA LEU A 292 -11.43 20.69 -9.03
C LEU A 292 -10.44 21.84 -8.81
N SER A 293 -9.18 21.54 -8.46
CA SER A 293 -8.15 22.56 -8.27
C SER A 293 -7.66 23.17 -9.58
N LEU A 294 -7.70 22.41 -10.68
CA LEU A 294 -7.42 22.88 -12.03
C LEU A 294 -8.59 23.72 -12.55
N ASP A 295 -9.82 23.23 -12.43
CA ASP A 295 -11.03 23.92 -12.93
C ASP A 295 -11.22 25.31 -12.32
N LEU A 296 -10.79 25.50 -11.07
CA LEU A 296 -10.91 26.77 -10.36
C LEU A 296 -9.77 27.77 -10.70
N ASP A 297 -8.77 27.38 -11.50
CA ASP A 297 -7.61 28.21 -11.89
C ASP A 297 -6.89 28.91 -10.72
N ASN A 298 -6.91 28.28 -9.54
CA ASN A 298 -6.44 28.88 -8.30
C ASN A 298 -4.90 28.98 -8.22
N GLY A 299 -4.16 28.50 -9.23
CA GLY A 299 -2.70 28.39 -9.20
C GLY A 299 -2.20 27.55 -8.02
N LYS A 300 -2.99 26.56 -7.58
CA LYS A 300 -2.66 25.72 -6.41
C LYS A 300 -2.17 24.32 -6.77
N SER A 301 -2.17 23.99 -8.06
CA SER A 301 -1.75 22.70 -8.58
C SER A 301 -0.65 22.89 -9.63
N VAL A 302 0.22 21.89 -9.72
CA VAL A 302 1.21 21.71 -10.77
C VAL A 302 1.05 20.31 -11.33
N TYR A 303 1.31 20.13 -12.61
CA TYR A 303 1.25 18.85 -13.29
C TYR A 303 2.47 18.70 -14.20
N GLY A 304 2.73 17.46 -14.63
CA GLY A 304 3.89 17.14 -15.44
C GLY A 304 5.13 16.83 -14.60
N VAL A 305 5.95 15.91 -15.09
CA VAL A 305 7.08 15.35 -14.34
C VAL A 305 8.14 16.42 -14.04
N VAL A 306 8.55 17.17 -15.06
CA VAL A 306 9.63 18.15 -14.94
C VAL A 306 9.25 19.30 -14.01
N ASP A 307 8.04 19.86 -14.19
CA ASP A 307 7.60 21.03 -13.43
C ASP A 307 7.28 20.71 -11.98
N THR A 308 6.65 19.55 -11.74
CA THR A 308 6.43 19.05 -10.39
C THR A 308 7.76 18.80 -9.68
N MET A 309 8.77 18.24 -10.36
CA MET A 309 10.09 18.03 -9.75
C MET A 309 10.82 19.32 -9.43
N LYS A 310 10.77 20.33 -10.31
CA LYS A 310 11.31 21.67 -10.01
C LYS A 310 10.62 22.28 -8.79
N ALA A 311 9.30 22.16 -8.71
CA ALA A 311 8.52 22.64 -7.56
C ALA A 311 8.90 21.92 -6.25
N ILE A 312 9.20 20.62 -6.33
CA ILE A 312 9.67 19.80 -5.22
C ILE A 312 11.08 20.23 -4.77
N GLU A 313 11.99 20.53 -5.70
CA GLU A 313 13.34 21.04 -5.39
C GLU A 313 13.30 22.42 -4.71
N GLN A 314 12.29 23.23 -5.01
CA GLN A 314 12.05 24.53 -4.39
C GLN A 314 11.24 24.44 -3.08
N GLU A 315 10.88 23.24 -2.61
CA GLU A 315 10.07 23.00 -1.40
C GLU A 315 8.69 23.69 -1.40
N LEU A 316 8.15 23.97 -2.59
CA LEU A 316 6.89 24.68 -2.77
C LEU A 316 5.66 23.77 -2.67
N VAL A 317 5.88 22.47 -2.84
CA VAL A 317 4.82 21.46 -2.89
C VAL A 317 4.47 20.99 -1.48
N LYS A 318 3.17 20.88 -1.22
CA LYS A 318 2.61 20.30 0.00
C LYS A 318 2.39 18.81 -0.15
N GLN A 319 1.70 18.42 -1.23
CA GLN A 319 1.25 17.05 -1.46
C GLN A 319 1.52 16.68 -2.91
N VAL A 320 2.08 15.49 -3.15
CA VAL A 320 2.39 14.97 -4.48
C VAL A 320 1.55 13.74 -4.74
N ILE A 321 0.94 13.69 -5.92
CA ILE A 321 0.25 12.54 -6.46
C ILE A 321 1.11 11.95 -7.57
N CYS A 322 1.42 10.66 -7.46
CA CYS A 322 2.19 9.94 -8.46
C CYS A 322 1.51 8.61 -8.79
N ILE A 323 1.53 8.23 -10.06
CA ILE A 323 1.08 6.91 -10.48
C ILE A 323 2.15 5.86 -10.15
N GLN A 324 1.70 4.68 -9.71
CA GLN A 324 2.56 3.55 -9.35
C GLN A 324 3.35 2.98 -10.53
N THR A 325 2.78 3.00 -11.73
CA THR A 325 3.34 2.48 -12.99
C THR A 325 4.09 3.54 -13.79
N LEU A 326 4.49 4.66 -13.17
CA LEU A 326 5.19 5.74 -13.86
C LEU A 326 6.58 5.29 -14.38
N GLU A 327 6.77 5.27 -15.69
CA GLU A 327 8.01 4.84 -16.36
C GLU A 327 9.04 5.98 -16.52
N TYR A 328 9.26 6.77 -15.47
CA TYR A 328 10.24 7.85 -15.49
C TYR A 328 11.46 7.53 -14.63
N SER A 329 12.63 7.82 -15.20
CA SER A 329 13.93 7.67 -14.55
C SER A 329 14.54 9.03 -14.27
N ARG A 330 15.07 9.21 -13.05
CA ARG A 330 15.93 10.33 -12.68
C ARG A 330 17.36 9.99 -13.07
N VAL A 331 17.85 10.65 -14.11
CA VAL A 331 19.19 10.45 -14.66
C VAL A 331 20.08 11.63 -14.28
N GLU A 332 21.12 11.37 -13.51
CA GLU A 332 22.18 12.33 -13.23
C GLU A 332 23.24 12.19 -14.32
N CYS A 333 23.42 13.24 -15.12
CA CYS A 333 24.33 13.24 -16.25
C CYS A 333 25.30 14.42 -16.23
N ILE A 334 26.45 14.21 -16.86
CA ILE A 334 27.47 15.24 -17.07
C ILE A 334 27.50 15.55 -18.56
N SER A 335 27.33 16.82 -18.93
CA SER A 335 27.53 17.24 -20.32
C SER A 335 29.01 17.12 -20.68
N LYS A 336 29.33 16.45 -21.79
CA LYS A 336 30.72 16.32 -22.26
C LYS A 336 31.31 17.65 -22.74
N GLN A 337 30.47 18.58 -23.16
CA GLN A 337 30.91 19.86 -23.73
C GLN A 337 31.17 20.92 -22.66
N THR A 338 30.34 20.96 -21.61
CA THR A 338 30.41 22.00 -20.56
C THR A 338 30.93 21.48 -19.21
N GLY A 339 30.96 20.15 -19.01
CA GLY A 339 31.34 19.54 -17.73
C GLY A 339 30.34 19.78 -16.60
N VAL A 340 29.19 20.41 -16.87
CA VAL A 340 28.16 20.71 -15.88
C VAL A 340 27.35 19.46 -15.57
N LYS A 341 27.11 19.21 -14.27
CA LYS A 341 26.20 18.19 -13.78
C LYS A 341 24.76 18.68 -13.92
N SER A 342 23.94 17.94 -14.64
CA SER A 342 22.51 18.21 -14.80
C SER A 342 21.69 16.98 -14.43
N ILE A 343 20.49 17.21 -13.89
CA ILE A 343 19.51 16.16 -13.63
C ILE A 343 18.49 16.21 -14.76
N LYS A 344 18.24 15.08 -15.41
CA LYS A 344 17.20 14.93 -16.43
C LYS A 344 16.20 13.85 -16.03
N TYR A 345 14.95 14.05 -16.42
CA TYR A 345 13.86 13.09 -16.21
C TYR A 345 13.47 12.51 -17.56
N LEU A 346 13.79 11.23 -17.79
CA LEU A 346 13.63 10.58 -19.08
C LEU A 346 12.63 9.42 -18.95
N LYS A 347 11.86 9.15 -20.02
CA LYS A 347 10.97 7.98 -20.11
C LYS A 347 11.80 6.73 -20.41
N GLY A 348 11.49 5.63 -19.73
CA GLY A 348 12.14 4.33 -19.91
C GLY A 348 13.33 4.11 -18.97
N LEU A 349 13.30 3.00 -18.21
CA LEU A 349 14.38 2.60 -17.29
C LEU A 349 15.53 1.90 -18.00
N ASP A 350 15.22 1.11 -19.03
CA ASP A 350 16.15 0.16 -19.65
C ASP A 350 17.10 0.82 -20.68
N LEU A 351 16.90 2.10 -20.99
CA LEU A 351 17.65 2.82 -22.03
C LEU A 351 18.93 3.51 -21.53
N TYR A 352 19.10 3.68 -20.21
CA TYR A 352 20.12 4.57 -19.64
C TYR A 352 20.96 3.88 -18.56
N GLU A 353 21.80 2.92 -18.96
CA GLU A 353 22.80 2.33 -18.06
C GLU A 353 23.90 3.33 -17.68
N GLN A 354 24.54 3.16 -16.52
CA GLN A 354 25.71 3.97 -16.15
C GLN A 354 26.81 3.90 -17.22
N GLY A 355 27.27 5.07 -17.69
CA GLY A 355 28.25 5.18 -18.76
C GLY A 355 27.69 5.21 -20.17
N SER A 356 26.38 5.02 -20.36
CA SER A 356 25.73 5.27 -21.65
C SER A 356 25.80 6.77 -22.01
N LEU A 357 25.88 7.02 -23.32
CA LEU A 357 25.83 8.34 -23.90
C LEU A 357 24.47 8.51 -24.54
N PHE A 358 23.78 9.58 -24.19
CA PHE A 358 22.56 9.96 -24.89
C PHE A 358 22.72 11.38 -25.42
N GLU A 359 22.19 11.60 -26.61
CA GLU A 359 22.09 12.91 -27.21
C GLU A 359 20.74 13.51 -26.84
N ASP A 360 20.74 14.76 -26.39
CA ASP A 360 19.52 15.52 -26.21
C ASP A 360 18.96 15.96 -27.57
N ASN A 361 17.71 16.42 -27.62
CA ASN A 361 17.07 16.93 -28.84
C ASN A 361 17.85 18.09 -29.50
N LYS A 362 18.80 18.70 -28.76
CA LYS A 362 19.71 19.77 -29.22
C LYS A 362 21.07 19.27 -29.71
N GLY A 363 21.30 17.96 -29.79
CA GLY A 363 22.57 17.35 -30.23
C GLY A 363 23.70 17.38 -29.20
N GLU A 364 23.42 17.73 -27.95
CA GLU A 364 24.40 17.69 -26.86
C GLU A 364 24.54 16.28 -26.29
N GLN A 365 25.79 15.79 -26.20
CA GLN A 365 26.09 14.48 -25.63
C GLN A 365 26.25 14.53 -24.10
N PHE A 366 25.42 13.73 -23.42
CA PHE A 366 25.44 13.58 -21.97
C PHE A 366 25.94 12.19 -21.59
N GLN A 367 26.83 12.14 -20.59
CA GLN A 367 27.28 10.89 -20.00
C GLN A 367 26.49 10.59 -18.73
N VAL A 368 25.86 9.41 -18.66
CA VAL A 368 25.09 8.97 -17.50
C VAL A 368 26.01 8.60 -16.35
N THR A 369 25.84 9.25 -15.20
CA THR A 369 26.57 8.96 -13.96
C THR A 369 25.78 8.05 -13.04
N SER A 370 24.48 8.32 -12.89
CA SER A 370 23.57 7.52 -12.07
C SER A 370 22.17 7.54 -12.69
N CYS A 371 21.49 6.40 -12.63
CA CYS A 371 20.11 6.25 -13.06
C CYS A 371 19.33 5.61 -11.91
N GLN A 372 18.30 6.29 -11.44
CA GLN A 372 17.39 5.79 -10.40
C GLN A 372 15.96 6.01 -10.86
N ASP A 373 15.06 5.08 -10.53
CA ASP A 373 13.64 5.26 -10.80
C ASP A 373 13.07 6.45 -10.01
N LEU A 374 12.25 7.27 -10.65
CA LEU A 374 11.72 8.49 -10.07
C LEU A 374 10.78 8.21 -8.88
N VAL A 375 9.92 7.20 -8.99
CA VAL A 375 8.97 6.84 -7.94
C VAL A 375 9.70 6.34 -6.70
N GLU A 376 10.79 5.58 -6.90
CA GLU A 376 11.64 5.10 -5.82
C GLU A 376 12.42 6.24 -5.14
N TYR A 377 12.99 7.15 -5.94
CA TYR A 377 13.64 8.35 -5.42
C TYR A 377 12.70 9.22 -4.58
N LEU A 378 11.45 9.40 -5.03
CA LEU A 378 10.43 10.13 -4.27
C LEU A 378 10.03 9.38 -3.00
N ALA A 379 9.87 8.06 -3.06
CA ALA A 379 9.57 7.22 -1.90
C ALA A 379 10.69 7.23 -0.84
N GLU A 380 11.94 7.55 -1.20
CA GLU A 380 13.04 7.69 -0.23
C GLU A 380 13.13 9.11 0.34
N ASN A 381 12.93 10.13 -0.51
CA ASN A 381 13.25 11.51 -0.15
C ASN A 381 12.04 12.37 0.22
N TYR A 382 10.81 11.84 0.17
CA TYR A 382 9.61 12.62 0.51
C TYR A 382 9.64 13.18 1.94
N ARG A 383 10.25 12.46 2.89
CA ARG A 383 10.38 12.88 4.29
C ARG A 383 11.32 14.06 4.45
N GLU A 384 12.47 14.01 3.77
CA GLU A 384 13.47 15.09 3.83
C GLU A 384 12.91 16.38 3.22
N LYS A 385 12.11 16.26 2.16
CA LYS A 385 11.47 17.40 1.49
C LYS A 385 10.17 17.88 2.15
N GLY A 386 9.68 17.19 3.19
CA GLY A 386 8.45 17.55 3.89
C GLY A 386 7.20 17.53 2.99
N ILE A 387 7.10 16.53 2.13
CA ILE A 387 6.01 16.36 1.16
C ILE A 387 5.10 15.21 1.57
N ASP A 388 3.78 15.43 1.46
CA ASP A 388 2.79 14.36 1.57
C ASP A 388 2.74 13.57 0.24
N PHE A 389 3.48 12.47 0.14
CA PHE A 389 3.53 11.64 -1.07
C PHE A 389 2.39 10.61 -1.11
N GLN A 390 1.67 10.55 -2.22
CA GLN A 390 0.56 9.62 -2.43
C GLN A 390 0.70 8.90 -3.77
N LEU A 391 0.53 7.58 -3.69
CA LEU A 391 0.57 6.68 -4.84
C LEU A 391 -0.86 6.36 -5.30
N ILE A 392 -1.09 6.40 -6.60
CA ILE A 392 -2.38 6.07 -7.23
C ILE A 392 -2.18 4.93 -8.23
N SER A 393 -3.13 4.01 -8.28
CA SER A 393 -3.20 2.98 -9.32
C SER A 393 -3.86 3.50 -10.61
N ASP A 394 -3.34 3.03 -11.74
CA ASP A 394 -3.87 3.18 -13.09
C ASP A 394 -5.12 2.34 -13.37
N ASN A 395 -5.50 1.42 -12.48
CA ASN A 395 -6.67 0.57 -12.66
C ASN A 395 -8.01 1.32 -12.59
N SER A 396 -8.04 2.51 -12.00
CA SER A 396 -9.24 3.34 -11.93
C SER A 396 -9.42 4.15 -13.22
N ALA A 397 -10.66 4.39 -13.64
CA ALA A 397 -10.95 5.22 -14.81
C ALA A 397 -10.37 6.63 -14.65
N GLU A 398 -10.47 7.19 -13.44
CA GLU A 398 -9.92 8.48 -13.06
C GLU A 398 -8.38 8.47 -13.03
N GLY A 399 -7.76 7.39 -12.53
CA GLY A 399 -6.31 7.20 -12.55
C GLY A 399 -5.76 7.11 -13.98
N HIS A 400 -6.47 6.41 -14.87
CA HIS A 400 -6.10 6.31 -16.29
C HIS A 400 -6.23 7.65 -17.01
N GLN A 401 -7.28 8.43 -16.71
CA GLN A 401 -7.41 9.81 -17.21
C GLN A 401 -6.28 10.70 -16.69
N PHE A 402 -5.91 10.57 -15.42
CA PHE A 402 -4.80 11.30 -14.81
C PHE A 402 -3.46 10.94 -15.48
N TYR A 403 -3.23 9.66 -15.79
CA TYR A 403 -2.03 9.22 -16.51
C TYR A 403 -1.94 9.83 -17.91
N LYS A 404 -2.99 9.64 -18.72
CA LYS A 404 -3.02 10.06 -20.12
C LYS A 404 -3.06 11.57 -20.29
N GLY A 405 -3.78 12.28 -19.42
CA GLY A 405 -3.96 13.73 -19.53
C GLY A 405 -2.82 14.56 -18.95
N PHE A 406 -2.18 14.10 -17.86
CA PHE A 406 -1.24 14.92 -17.08
C PHE A 406 0.15 14.28 -16.89
N GLY A 407 0.44 13.19 -17.61
CA GLY A 407 1.75 12.53 -17.56
C GLY A 407 2.02 11.76 -16.26
N GLY A 408 0.98 11.49 -15.46
CA GLY A 408 1.05 10.59 -14.30
C GLY A 408 1.70 11.14 -13.02
N MET A 409 2.06 12.43 -12.98
CA MET A 409 2.56 13.08 -11.78
C MET A 409 2.02 14.50 -11.64
N ALA A 410 1.58 14.84 -10.43
CA ALA A 410 1.07 16.16 -10.09
C ALA A 410 1.37 16.52 -8.64
N GLY A 411 1.30 17.81 -8.32
CA GLY A 411 1.50 18.33 -6.98
C GLY A 411 0.49 19.41 -6.63
N PHE A 412 0.21 19.54 -5.33
CA PHE A 412 -0.49 20.68 -4.75
C PHE A 412 0.52 21.60 -4.09
N PHE A 413 0.53 22.87 -4.46
CA PHE A 413 1.37 23.87 -3.81
C PHE A 413 0.91 24.18 -2.38
N ARG A 414 1.85 24.60 -1.53
CA ARG A 414 1.58 25.15 -0.20
C ARG A 414 0.84 26.50 -0.29
N PHE A 415 1.17 27.30 -1.30
CA PHE A 415 0.62 28.63 -1.56
C PHE A 415 0.20 28.75 -3.02
N SER A 416 -0.75 29.65 -3.32
CA SER A 416 -1.15 29.93 -4.70
C SER A 416 0.02 30.58 -5.44
N MET A 417 0.44 29.98 -6.54
CA MET A 417 1.50 30.47 -7.42
C MET A 417 1.14 30.15 -8.87
N LYS A 418 1.46 31.08 -9.77
CA LYS A 418 1.42 30.81 -11.20
C LYS A 418 2.82 30.43 -11.63
N MET A 419 3.05 29.15 -11.93
CA MET A 419 4.25 28.79 -12.69
C MET A 419 4.13 29.37 -14.09
N GLN A 420 5.20 30.00 -14.57
CA GLN A 420 5.33 30.29 -15.99
C GLN A 420 5.70 28.96 -16.66
N TYR A 421 4.73 28.34 -17.31
CA TYR A 421 5.00 27.21 -18.20
C TYR A 421 5.84 27.75 -19.36
N ASN A 422 7.10 27.33 -19.44
CA ASN A 422 7.88 27.54 -20.65
C ASN A 422 7.36 26.54 -21.68
N MET A 423 6.60 27.02 -22.67
CA MET A 423 6.03 26.24 -23.79
C MET A 423 7.10 25.59 -24.70
N ASP A 424 8.38 25.64 -24.35
CA ASP A 424 9.49 25.16 -25.20
C ASP A 424 9.81 23.66 -25.01
N SER A 425 9.00 22.91 -24.24
CA SER A 425 9.22 21.47 -24.00
C SER A 425 8.11 20.54 -24.52
N GLU A 426 7.13 21.07 -25.25
CA GLU A 426 6.05 20.30 -25.91
C GLU A 426 6.38 19.87 -27.36
N GLU A 427 7.63 19.59 -27.68
CA GLU A 427 7.91 18.75 -28.86
C GLU A 427 7.86 17.29 -28.42
N GLU A 428 6.62 16.80 -28.29
CA GLU A 428 6.29 15.40 -28.15
C GLU A 428 6.92 14.59 -29.29
N TRP A 429 7.64 13.55 -28.89
CA TRP A 429 8.04 12.45 -29.77
C TRP A 429 6.77 11.81 -30.36
N LYS A 430 6.38 12.24 -31.56
CA LYS A 430 5.48 11.47 -32.40
C LYS A 430 6.17 10.15 -32.75
N SER A 431 5.78 9.06 -32.08
CA SER A 431 5.99 7.72 -32.63
C SER A 431 5.16 7.61 -33.91
N GLU A 432 5.80 7.26 -35.02
CA GLU A 432 5.23 7.16 -36.37
C GLU A 432 4.16 6.05 -36.57
N ASP A 433 3.49 5.58 -35.52
CA ASP A 433 2.57 4.43 -35.61
C ASP A 433 1.07 4.82 -35.71
N ASP A 434 0.72 6.11 -35.71
CA ASP A 434 -0.67 6.59 -35.80
C ASP A 434 -1.14 6.87 -37.24
N GLU A 435 -0.60 6.17 -38.24
CA GLU A 435 -1.06 6.30 -39.62
C GLU A 435 -1.58 4.98 -40.19
N PHE A 436 -2.70 4.46 -39.65
CA PHE A 436 -3.67 3.70 -40.45
C PHE A 436 -5.07 3.83 -39.82
N ILE A 437 -5.93 4.55 -40.55
CA ILE A 437 -7.40 4.64 -40.37
C ILE A 437 -8.04 3.28 -40.64
#